data_AF-A0A947SL49-F1
#
_entry.id   AF-A0A947SL49-F1
#
_cell.length_a   1.000
_cell.length_b   1.000
_cell.length_c   1.000
_cell.angle_alpha   90.00
_cell.angle_beta   90.00
_cell.angle_gamma   90.00
#
_symmetry.space_group_name_H-M   'P 1'
#
loop_
_entity.id
_entity.type
_entity.pdbx_description
1 polymer ?
#
loop_
_entity_poly.entity_id
_entity_poly.type
_entity_poly.pdbx_seq_one_letter_code
_entity_poly.pdbx_strand_id
1 'polypeptide(L)'
;MPKIYEYKCDICGFDLPEGWGGCMYVEDDNGKRITCDHPCEGEAIGNVLGKNPSKELLKKRVGFNSDCICLDCLHQFKADLSSKGLKDKDKRECPKCKSEKVKTISELVNKPCPKCHKGTIKEIETGIWT
;
A
#
# COMPACT_ATOMS: atom_id res chain seq x y z
N MET A 1 6.29 -17.04 7.19
CA MET A 1 6.46 -15.68 6.67
C MET A 1 5.67 -15.53 5.38
N PRO A 2 5.01 -14.38 5.14
CA PRO A 2 4.26 -14.15 3.92
C PRO A 2 5.20 -14.08 2.69
N LYS A 3 4.69 -14.53 1.54
CA LYS A 3 5.39 -14.53 0.25
C LYS A 3 5.58 -13.10 -0.24
N ILE A 4 6.73 -12.78 -0.83
CA ILE A 4 6.97 -11.48 -1.44
C ILE A 4 6.62 -11.57 -2.92
N TYR A 5 6.02 -10.49 -3.44
CA TYR A 5 5.60 -10.40 -4.82
C TYR A 5 6.25 -9.23 -5.53
N GLU A 6 6.70 -9.49 -6.75
CA GLU A 6 6.94 -8.49 -7.79
C GLU A 6 5.67 -8.28 -8.61
N TYR A 7 5.45 -7.04 -9.04
CA TYR A 7 4.30 -6.66 -9.84
C TYR A 7 4.75 -5.98 -11.13
N LYS A 8 4.56 -6.65 -12.26
CA LYS A 8 5.12 -6.19 -13.55
C LYS A 8 4.20 -6.45 -14.73
N CYS A 9 4.24 -5.55 -15.72
CA CYS A 9 3.60 -5.81 -17.01
C CYS A 9 4.37 -6.86 -17.83
N ASP A 10 3.67 -7.89 -18.30
CA ASP A 10 4.21 -8.96 -19.14
C ASP A 10 4.68 -8.54 -20.55
N ILE A 11 4.28 -7.37 -21.05
CA ILE A 11 4.68 -6.87 -22.37
C ILE A 11 5.70 -5.73 -22.28
N CYS A 12 5.38 -4.65 -21.55
CA CYS A 12 6.22 -3.44 -21.55
C CYS A 12 7.20 -3.36 -20.38
N GLY A 13 7.18 -4.35 -19.48
CA GLY A 13 8.04 -4.39 -18.31
C GLY A 13 7.81 -3.25 -17.32
N PHE A 14 6.63 -2.63 -17.30
CA PHE A 14 6.30 -1.60 -16.31
C PHE A 14 6.25 -2.19 -14.91
N ASP A 15 7.14 -1.72 -14.04
CA ASP A 15 7.28 -2.17 -12.66
C ASP A 15 6.40 -1.34 -11.69
N LEU A 16 5.78 -2.05 -10.75
CA LEU A 16 5.05 -1.52 -9.61
C LEU A 16 5.78 -1.90 -8.31
N PRO A 17 5.50 -1.21 -7.19
CA PRO A 17 6.15 -1.48 -5.91
C PRO A 17 6.05 -2.95 -5.49
N GLU A 18 7.17 -3.55 -5.13
CA GLU A 18 7.25 -4.92 -4.62
C GLU A 18 6.68 -5.03 -3.20
N GLY A 19 6.29 -6.24 -2.81
CA GLY A 19 5.83 -6.55 -1.44
C GLY A 19 4.44 -7.15 -1.41
N TRP A 20 3.59 -6.66 -0.51
CA TRP A 20 2.23 -7.20 -0.28
C TRP A 20 1.13 -6.26 -0.77
N GLY A 21 1.45 -5.33 -1.68
CA GLY A 21 0.54 -4.30 -2.17
C GLY A 21 0.23 -3.20 -1.15
N GLY A 22 1.00 -3.13 -0.07
CA GLY A 22 0.92 -2.09 0.95
C GLY A 22 1.66 -2.46 2.23
N CYS A 23 1.61 -1.58 3.23
CA CYS A 23 2.21 -1.79 4.53
C CYS A 23 1.38 -1.17 5.66
N MET A 24 1.51 -1.74 6.86
CA MET A 24 0.94 -1.13 8.06
C MET A 24 1.67 0.16 8.42
N TYR A 25 0.96 1.07 9.08
CA TYR A 25 1.56 2.25 9.70
C TYR A 25 0.91 2.57 11.05
N VAL A 26 1.62 3.36 11.84
CA VAL A 26 1.13 4.02 13.04
C VAL A 26 1.35 5.53 12.92
N GLU A 27 0.34 6.34 13.26
CA GLU A 27 0.46 7.79 13.34
C GLU A 27 1.14 8.22 14.63
N ASP A 28 2.12 9.13 14.58
CA ASP A 28 2.68 9.82 15.74
C ASP A 28 1.76 10.95 16.25
N ASP A 29 2.15 11.65 17.31
CA ASP A 29 1.32 12.71 17.92
C ASP A 29 1.16 13.95 17.02
N ASN A 30 2.02 14.09 16.01
CA ASN A 30 1.95 15.13 14.99
C ASN A 30 1.12 14.69 13.77
N GLY A 31 0.54 13.49 13.79
CA GLY A 31 -0.18 12.90 12.66
C GLY A 31 0.72 12.37 11.54
N LYS A 32 2.04 12.29 11.76
CA LYS A 32 2.96 11.69 10.79
C LYS A 32 2.80 10.18 10.82
N ARG A 33 2.64 9.56 9.65
CA ARG A 33 2.60 8.10 9.51
C ARG A 33 4.02 7.53 9.56
N ILE A 34 4.23 6.57 10.45
CA ILE A 34 5.45 5.78 10.60
C ILE A 34 5.14 4.37 10.12
N THR A 35 5.88 3.88 9.13
CA THR A 35 5.71 2.53 8.61
C THR A 35 6.05 1.49 9.67
N CYS A 36 5.20 0.48 9.79
CA CYS A 36 5.43 -0.69 10.62
C CYS A 36 5.94 -1.83 9.72
N ASP A 37 7.25 -1.99 9.63
CA ASP A 37 7.86 -3.03 8.81
C ASP A 37 7.73 -4.41 9.48
N HIS A 38 7.37 -5.42 8.69
CA HIS A 38 7.32 -6.81 9.13
C HIS A 38 8.75 -7.37 9.26
N PRO A 39 9.06 -8.16 10.30
CA PRO A 39 8.16 -8.76 11.30
C PRO A 39 7.98 -7.98 12.61
N CYS A 40 8.44 -6.73 12.69
CA CYS A 40 8.50 -5.96 13.93
C CYS A 40 7.38 -4.92 14.07
N GLU A 41 6.19 -5.17 13.50
CA GLU A 41 5.11 -4.18 13.51
C GLU A 41 4.66 -3.81 14.94
N GLY A 42 4.64 -4.79 15.84
CA GLY A 42 4.30 -4.57 17.24
C GLY A 42 5.32 -3.70 17.98
N GLU A 43 6.60 -3.79 17.62
CA GLU A 43 7.65 -2.95 18.18
C GLU A 43 7.52 -1.51 17.68
N ALA A 44 7.30 -1.32 16.36
CA ALA A 44 7.05 0.00 15.78
C ALA A 44 5.85 0.68 16.44
N ILE A 45 4.74 -0.04 16.64
CA ILE A 45 3.57 0.47 17.36
C ILE A 45 3.91 0.81 18.82
N GLY A 46 4.63 -0.06 19.51
CA GLY A 46 5.03 0.15 20.91
C GLY A 46 5.95 1.34 21.11
N ASN A 47 6.84 1.60 20.16
CA ASN A 47 7.75 2.75 20.17
C ASN A 47 7.01 4.09 20.01
N VAL A 48 5.86 4.08 19.33
CA VAL A 48 5.06 5.29 19.06
C VAL A 48 3.93 5.49 20.07
N LEU A 49 3.23 4.42 20.45
CA LEU A 49 2.05 4.48 21.33
C LEU A 49 2.32 4.05 22.77
N GLY A 50 3.53 3.59 23.08
CA GLY A 50 3.88 2.97 24.35
C GLY A 50 3.51 1.47 24.41
N LYS A 51 3.92 0.81 25.50
CA LYS A 51 3.62 -0.61 25.74
C LYS A 51 2.13 -0.79 26.06
N ASN A 52 1.48 -1.75 25.39
CA ASN A 52 0.06 -2.09 25.56
C ASN A 52 -0.92 -0.92 25.32
N PRO A 53 -0.95 -0.33 24.11
CA PRO A 53 -1.91 0.73 23.79
C PRO A 53 -3.35 0.20 23.84
N SER A 54 -4.30 1.08 24.21
CA SER A 54 -5.72 0.70 24.25
C SER A 54 -6.23 0.33 22.84
N LYS A 55 -7.25 -0.53 22.78
CA LYS A 55 -7.89 -0.92 21.50
C LYS A 55 -8.43 0.28 20.73
N GLU A 56 -8.92 1.30 21.43
CA GLU A 56 -9.43 2.54 20.83
C GLU A 56 -8.30 3.35 20.19
N LEU A 57 -7.16 3.45 20.88
CA LEU A 57 -5.98 4.14 20.36
C LEU A 57 -5.44 3.45 19.12
N LEU A 58 -5.37 2.11 19.13
CA LEU A 58 -4.98 1.30 17.98
C LEU A 58 -5.90 1.55 16.78
N LYS A 59 -7.23 1.47 16.97
CA LYS A 59 -8.20 1.75 15.89
C LYS A 59 -8.07 3.15 15.31
N LYS A 60 -7.68 4.13 16.14
CA LYS A 60 -7.54 5.52 15.70
C LYS A 60 -6.24 5.76 14.92
N ARG A 61 -5.11 5.23 15.41
CA ARG A 61 -3.77 5.62 14.94
C ARG A 61 -3.08 4.59 14.07
N VAL A 62 -3.53 3.34 14.08
CA VAL A 62 -2.99 2.30 13.21
C VAL A 62 -3.85 2.19 11.96
N GLY A 63 -3.21 2.09 10.81
CA GLY A 63 -3.88 1.93 9.52
C GLY A 63 -3.03 1.13 8.54
N PHE A 64 -3.46 1.10 7.30
CA PHE A 64 -2.77 0.36 6.23
C PHE A 64 -2.63 1.23 4.99
N ASN A 65 -1.40 1.53 4.61
CA ASN A 65 -1.10 2.23 3.37
C ASN A 65 -1.08 1.22 2.23
N SER A 66 -2.06 1.31 1.33
CA SER A 66 -2.06 0.59 0.07
C SER A 66 -1.07 1.22 -0.91
N ASP A 67 -0.34 0.39 -1.65
CA ASP A 67 0.45 0.85 -2.78
C ASP A 67 -0.48 1.16 -3.95
N CYS A 68 -0.45 2.40 -4.41
CA CYS A 68 -1.39 2.98 -5.36
C CYS A 68 -0.68 3.51 -6.59
N ILE A 69 -1.42 3.58 -7.70
CA ILE A 69 -0.99 4.25 -8.92
C ILE A 69 -2.14 5.05 -9.52
N CYS A 70 -1.81 6.24 -10.03
CA CYS A 70 -2.71 7.03 -10.86
C CYS A 70 -2.70 6.52 -12.31
N LEU A 71 -3.88 6.21 -12.86
CA LEU A 71 -4.02 5.73 -14.23
C LEU A 71 -3.82 6.82 -15.29
N ASP A 72 -3.91 8.10 -14.92
CA ASP A 72 -3.72 9.21 -15.87
C ASP A 72 -2.25 9.67 -15.94
N CYS A 73 -1.51 9.73 -14.82
CA CYS A 73 -0.13 10.22 -14.80
C CYS A 73 0.92 9.17 -14.41
N LEU A 74 0.50 7.93 -14.14
CA LEU A 74 1.34 6.80 -13.72
C LEU A 74 2.14 7.02 -12.43
N HIS A 75 1.84 8.09 -11.68
CA HIS A 75 2.49 8.35 -10.41
C HIS A 75 2.08 7.28 -9.38
N GLN A 76 3.09 6.63 -8.79
CA GLN A 76 2.93 5.65 -7.74
C GLN A 76 3.08 6.34 -6.38
N PHE A 77 2.21 5.99 -5.43
CA PHE A 77 2.19 6.59 -4.10
C PHE A 77 1.50 5.66 -3.10
N LYS A 78 1.66 5.94 -1.79
CA LYS A 78 0.98 5.22 -0.72
C LYS A 78 -0.22 6.00 -0.23
N ALA A 79 -1.35 5.33 -0.01
CA ALA A 79 -2.55 5.93 0.57
C ALA A 79 -3.36 4.88 1.35
N ASP A 80 -3.99 5.30 2.44
CA ASP A 80 -4.92 4.49 3.23
C ASP A 80 -6.30 4.49 2.56
N LEU A 81 -6.35 3.74 1.46
CA LEU A 81 -7.54 3.38 0.72
C LEU A 81 -7.92 1.98 1.22
N SER A 82 -8.63 1.95 2.34
CA SER A 82 -8.92 0.73 3.08
C SER A 82 -9.70 -0.27 2.24
N SER A 83 -9.10 -1.45 2.04
CA SER A 83 -9.82 -2.64 1.59
C SER A 83 -10.13 -3.46 2.83
N LYS A 84 -11.42 -3.63 3.18
CA LYS A 84 -12.02 -4.47 4.27
C LYS A 84 -12.74 -3.69 5.38
N GLY A 85 -13.77 -2.93 5.03
CA GLY A 85 -14.84 -2.51 5.96
C GLY A 85 -14.47 -1.45 7.01
N LEU A 86 -13.26 -0.90 6.93
CA LEU A 86 -12.89 0.33 7.61
C LEU A 86 -13.20 1.52 6.70
N LYS A 87 -13.28 2.73 7.27
CA LYS A 87 -13.46 3.95 6.50
C LYS A 87 -12.09 4.38 5.98
N ASP A 88 -12.02 4.69 4.69
CA ASP A 88 -10.83 5.30 4.09
C ASP A 88 -10.42 6.53 4.88
N LYS A 89 -9.13 6.59 5.25
CA LYS A 89 -8.56 7.77 5.89
C LYS A 89 -8.11 8.80 4.86
N ASP A 90 -7.78 8.34 3.66
CA ASP A 90 -7.37 9.21 2.55
C ASP A 90 -8.45 9.31 1.48
N LYS A 91 -8.48 10.44 0.77
CA LYS A 91 -9.23 10.55 -0.46
C LYS A 91 -8.56 9.70 -1.54
N ARG A 92 -9.37 9.01 -2.35
CA ARG A 92 -8.89 8.30 -3.56
C ARG A 92 -8.58 9.31 -4.67
N GLU A 93 -7.47 10.02 -4.51
CA GLU A 93 -7.03 11.08 -5.41
C GLU A 93 -5.51 11.03 -5.58
N CYS A 94 -5.02 11.26 -6.80
CA CYS A 94 -3.58 11.34 -7.04
C CYS A 94 -3.00 12.63 -6.45
N PRO A 95 -1.95 12.56 -5.61
CA PRO A 95 -1.34 13.75 -5.02
C PRO A 95 -0.64 14.63 -6.06
N LYS A 96 -0.24 14.07 -7.21
CA LYS A 96 0.51 14.77 -8.26
C LYS A 96 -0.39 15.48 -9.27
N CYS A 97 -1.42 14.82 -9.78
CA CYS A 97 -2.27 15.36 -10.86
C CYS A 97 -3.74 15.54 -10.49
N LYS A 98 -4.14 15.25 -9.25
CA LYS A 98 -5.52 15.41 -8.75
C LYS A 98 -6.58 14.54 -9.43
N SER A 99 -6.17 13.58 -10.25
CA SER A 99 -7.08 12.59 -10.82
C SER A 99 -7.62 11.63 -9.77
N GLU A 100 -8.90 11.31 -9.85
CA GLU A 100 -9.59 10.28 -9.05
C GLU A 100 -9.39 8.86 -9.62
N LYS A 101 -8.77 8.72 -10.80
CA LYS A 101 -8.47 7.42 -11.41
C LYS A 101 -7.26 6.78 -10.73
N VAL A 102 -7.45 6.36 -9.49
CA VAL A 102 -6.44 5.71 -8.65
C VAL A 102 -6.83 4.27 -8.39
N LYS A 103 -5.88 3.36 -8.60
CA LYS A 103 -6.01 1.94 -8.29
C LYS A 103 -4.91 1.49 -7.34
N THR A 104 -5.25 0.58 -6.42
CA THR A 104 -4.22 -0.14 -5.67
C THR A 104 -3.54 -1.19 -6.57
N ILE A 105 -2.34 -1.63 -6.20
CA ILE A 105 -1.67 -2.74 -6.90
C ILE A 105 -2.58 -3.97 -6.95
N SER A 106 -3.22 -4.34 -5.83
CA SER A 106 -4.12 -5.49 -5.76
C SER A 106 -5.30 -5.38 -6.72
N GLU A 107 -5.82 -4.17 -6.97
CA GLU A 107 -6.87 -3.95 -7.98
C GLU A 107 -6.36 -4.07 -9.42
N LEU A 108 -5.05 -3.87 -9.65
CA LEU A 108 -4.42 -3.93 -10.97
C LEU A 108 -3.91 -5.30 -11.37
N VAL A 109 -3.70 -6.22 -10.43
CA VAL A 109 -3.31 -7.59 -10.76
C VAL A 109 -4.32 -8.21 -11.73
N ASN A 110 -3.81 -8.81 -12.81
CA ASN A 110 -4.59 -9.37 -13.92
C ASN A 110 -5.46 -8.35 -14.68
N LYS A 111 -5.15 -7.05 -14.58
CA LYS A 111 -5.78 -5.98 -15.39
C LYS A 111 -4.83 -5.48 -16.48
N PRO A 112 -5.37 -4.82 -17.54
CA PRO A 112 -4.56 -4.18 -18.56
C PRO A 112 -3.57 -3.19 -17.96
N CYS A 113 -2.33 -3.21 -18.47
CA CYS A 113 -1.29 -2.31 -18.03
C CYS A 113 -1.68 -0.85 -18.30
N PRO A 114 -1.65 0.03 -17.29
CA PRO A 114 -2.01 1.44 -17.48
C PRO A 114 -0.99 2.21 -18.34
N LYS A 115 0.23 1.68 -18.51
CA LYS A 115 1.28 2.32 -19.32
C LYS A 115 1.17 1.99 -20.81
N CYS A 116 1.00 0.71 -21.16
CA CYS A 116 1.04 0.29 -22.57
C CYS A 116 -0.31 -0.15 -23.15
N HIS A 117 -1.31 -0.41 -22.30
CA HIS A 117 -2.64 -0.92 -22.65
C HIS A 117 -2.69 -2.24 -23.45
N LYS A 118 -1.54 -2.83 -23.77
CA LYS A 118 -1.41 -4.09 -24.51
C LYS A 118 -1.17 -5.27 -23.59
N GLY A 119 -0.34 -5.09 -22.58
CA GLY A 119 0.01 -6.13 -21.62
C GLY A 119 -0.91 -6.16 -20.41
N THR A 120 -0.67 -7.12 -19.54
CA THR A 120 -1.38 -7.35 -18.29
C THR A 120 -0.39 -7.24 -17.12
N ILE A 121 -0.82 -6.64 -16.00
CA ILE A 121 -0.02 -6.64 -14.77
C ILE A 121 -0.09 -8.04 -14.13
N LYS A 122 1.08 -8.65 -13.92
CA LYS A 122 1.25 -9.95 -13.29
C LYS A 122 1.80 -9.78 -11.89
N GLU A 123 1.31 -10.61 -10.98
CA GLU A 123 1.89 -10.85 -9.67
C GLU A 123 2.83 -12.05 -9.79
N ILE A 124 4.09 -11.87 -9.41
CA ILE A 124 5.15 -12.86 -9.54
C ILE A 124 5.71 -13.11 -8.14
N GLU A 125 5.63 -14.35 -7.67
CA GLU A 125 6.21 -14.72 -6.37
C GLU A 125 7.74 -14.73 -6.47
N THR A 126 8.40 -13.90 -5.66
CA THR A 126 9.87 -13.75 -5.66
C THR A 126 10.57 -14.48 -4.53
N GLY A 127 9.79 -15.09 -3.63
CA GLY A 127 10.28 -15.92 -2.55
C GLY A 127 9.66 -15.56 -1.21
N ILE A 128 10.38 -15.89 -0.14
CA ILE A 128 10.00 -15.63 1.24
C ILE A 128 11.17 -14.85 1.86
N TRP A 129 10.91 -13.74 2.56
CA TRP A 129 11.97 -13.13 3.39
C TRP A 129 12.38 -14.18 4.44
N THR A 130 13.68 -14.49 4.54
CA THR A 130 14.22 -15.43 5.55
C THR A 130 14.88 -14.68 6.69
#